data_AF-A0A2S6U532-F1
#
_entry.id   AF-A0A2S6U532-F1
#
_cell.length_a   1.000
_cell.length_b   1.000
_cell.length_c   1.000
_cell.angle_alpha   90.00
_cell.angle_beta   90.00
_cell.angle_gamma   90.00
#
_symmetry.space_group_name_H-M   'P 1'
#
loop_
_entity.id
_entity.type
_entity.pdbx_description
1 polymer ?
#
loop_
_entity_poly.entity_id
_entity_poly.type
_entity_poly.pdbx_seq_one_letter_code
_entity_poly.pdbx_strand_id
1 'polypeptide(L)'
;MSNNPTSLRILDPGIRSLFSLESRWQAWLDVEVALAWAEAELGVIPHDAAAEIAAKAKLELLDRARIDEGWRRTAHPLVPLV
;
A
#
# COMPACT_ATOMS: atom_id res chain seq x y z
N MET A 1 8.52 15.30 -14.34
CA MET A 1 9.13 16.52 -13.77
C MET A 1 8.31 16.91 -12.54
N SER A 2 8.96 17.23 -11.41
CA SER A 2 8.22 17.58 -10.19
C SER A 2 7.58 18.96 -10.35
N ASN A 3 6.26 19.05 -10.20
CA ASN A 3 5.50 20.31 -10.24
C ASN A 3 5.66 21.17 -8.97
N ASN A 4 6.59 20.80 -8.08
CA ASN A 4 6.85 21.54 -6.85
C ASN A 4 7.97 22.57 -7.08
N PRO A 5 7.70 23.89 -6.99
CA PRO A 5 8.71 24.92 -7.25
C PRO A 5 9.92 24.86 -6.31
N THR A 6 9.77 24.29 -5.11
CA THR A 6 10.88 24.07 -4.17
C THR A 6 11.84 22.97 -4.64
N SER A 7 11.35 21.99 -5.39
CA SER A 7 12.16 20.87 -5.91
C SER A 7 13.18 21.29 -6.96
N LEU A 8 13.05 22.50 -7.53
CA LEU A 8 14.01 23.07 -8.47
C LEU A 8 15.20 23.74 -7.77
N ARG A 9 15.12 23.98 -6.46
CA ARG A 9 16.15 24.69 -5.66
C ARG A 9 16.84 23.80 -4.63
N ILE A 10 16.21 22.70 -4.23
CA ILE A 10 16.71 21.78 -3.20
C ILE A 10 16.91 20.40 -3.83
N LEU A 11 18.13 19.88 -3.75
CA LEU A 11 18.46 18.53 -4.19
C LEU A 11 17.67 17.50 -3.37
N ASP A 12 17.22 16.44 -4.04
CA ASP A 12 16.48 15.37 -3.36
C ASP A 12 17.43 14.52 -2.52
N PRO A 13 17.25 14.45 -1.18
CA PRO A 13 18.08 13.61 -0.32
C PRO A 13 17.74 12.11 -0.43
N GLY A 14 16.86 11.71 -1.36
CA GLY A 14 16.42 10.32 -1.56
C GLY A 14 15.15 9.94 -0.79
N ILE A 15 14.49 10.92 -0.18
CA ILE A 15 13.30 10.71 0.68
C ILE A 15 12.00 10.77 -0.13
N ARG A 16 12.00 11.46 -1.28
CA ARG A 16 10.77 11.68 -2.06
C ARG A 16 10.07 10.39 -2.48
N SER A 17 10.83 9.35 -2.79
CA SER A 17 10.29 8.04 -3.18
C SER A 17 9.39 7.47 -2.09
N LEU A 18 9.76 7.61 -0.81
CA LEU A 18 8.99 7.14 0.35
C LEU A 18 7.60 7.79 0.44
N PHE A 19 7.44 9.00 -0.10
CA PHE A 19 6.19 9.76 -0.10
C PHE A 19 5.45 9.70 -1.44
N SER A 20 5.84 8.78 -2.33
CA SER A 20 5.07 8.48 -3.54
C SER A 20 3.73 7.83 -3.20
N LEU A 21 2.79 7.88 -4.15
CA LEU A 21 1.50 7.21 -3.99
C LEU A 21 1.68 5.70 -3.89
N GLU A 22 2.57 5.15 -4.69
CA GLU A 22 2.93 3.75 -4.75
C GLU A 22 3.53 3.27 -3.42
N SER A 23 4.48 4.02 -2.85
CA SER A 23 5.05 3.70 -1.53
C SER A 23 4.00 3.77 -0.43
N ARG A 24 3.06 4.72 -0.49
CA ARG A 24 1.95 4.78 0.47
C ARG A 24 1.03 3.56 0.36
N TRP A 25 0.67 3.15 -0.86
CA TRP A 25 -0.18 1.98 -1.07
C TRP A 25 0.51 0.69 -0.65
N GLN A 26 1.79 0.52 -0.96
CA GLN A 26 2.55 -0.62 -0.46
C GLN A 26 2.65 -0.63 1.07
N ALA A 27 2.87 0.53 1.70
CA ALA A 27 2.90 0.63 3.15
C ALA A 27 1.55 0.24 3.80
N TRP A 28 0.42 0.53 3.17
CA TRP A 28 -0.88 0.04 3.64
C TRP A 28 -0.99 -1.48 3.52
N LEU A 29 -0.57 -2.07 2.41
CA LEU A 29 -0.51 -3.52 2.25
C LEU A 29 0.41 -4.16 3.31
N ASP A 30 1.55 -3.56 3.61
CA ASP A 30 2.48 -4.04 4.64
C ASP A 30 1.84 -4.01 6.04
N VAL A 31 0.97 -3.03 6.32
CA VAL A 31 0.17 -2.98 7.55
C VAL A 31 -0.86 -4.10 7.60
N GLU A 32 -1.55 -4.41 6.51
CA GLU A 32 -2.49 -5.54 6.44
C GLU A 32 -1.78 -6.89 6.65
N VAL A 33 -0.55 -7.04 6.15
CA VAL A 33 0.28 -8.23 6.45
C VAL A 33 0.61 -8.33 7.93
N ALA A 34 1.02 -7.22 8.55
CA ALA A 34 1.31 -7.20 9.98
C ALA A 34 0.06 -7.51 10.81
N LEU A 35 -1.10 -7.00 10.41
CA LEU A 35 -2.39 -7.31 11.01
C LEU A 35 -2.70 -8.81 10.91
N ALA A 36 -2.58 -9.40 9.72
CA ALA A 36 -2.84 -10.82 9.50
C ALA A 36 -1.94 -11.72 10.37
N TRP A 37 -0.66 -11.37 10.53
CA TRP A 37 0.24 -12.11 11.42
C TRP A 37 -0.17 -11.98 12.89
N ALA A 38 -0.51 -10.76 13.35
CA ALA A 38 -0.99 -10.55 14.71
C ALA A 38 -2.30 -11.33 14.98
N GLU A 39 -3.21 -11.36 14.00
CA GLU A 39 -4.44 -12.14 14.08
C GLU A 39 -4.19 -13.66 14.09
N ALA A 40 -3.19 -14.14 13.34
CA ALA A 40 -2.80 -15.54 13.37
C ALA A 40 -2.19 -15.97 14.71
N GLU A 41 -1.34 -15.12 15.32
CA GLU A 41 -0.79 -15.35 16.66
C GLU A 41 -1.89 -15.45 17.74
N LEU A 42 -2.99 -14.73 17.56
CA LEU A 42 -4.16 -14.77 18.44
C LEU A 42 -5.16 -15.90 18.08
N GLY A 43 -4.92 -16.64 17.01
CA GLY A 43 -5.80 -17.71 16.53
C GLY A 43 -7.11 -17.20 15.90
N VAL A 44 -7.18 -15.94 15.47
CA VAL A 44 -8.32 -15.35 14.75
C VAL A 44 -8.38 -15.88 13.32
N ILE A 45 -7.23 -16.01 12.66
CA ILE A 45 -7.07 -16.66 11.36
C ILE A 45 -6.02 -17.77 11.41
N PRO A 46 -6.07 -18.76 10.52
CA PRO A 46 -5.01 -19.74 10.36
C PRO A 46 -3.66 -19.10 9.94
N HIS A 47 -2.53 -19.68 10.37
CA HIS A 47 -1.18 -19.21 10.00
C HIS A 47 -0.89 -19.27 8.49
N ASP A 48 -1.44 -20.27 7.79
CA ASP A 48 -1.31 -20.39 6.33
C ASP A 48 -2.07 -19.27 5.60
N ALA A 49 -3.18 -18.78 6.17
CA ALA A 49 -3.87 -17.60 5.64
C ALA A 49 -3.01 -16.33 5.78
N ALA A 50 -2.37 -16.11 6.94
CA ALA A 50 -1.45 -14.99 7.12
C ALA A 50 -0.25 -15.06 6.15
N ALA A 51 0.30 -16.25 5.91
CA ALA A 51 1.35 -16.48 4.94
C ALA A 51 0.90 -16.17 3.49
N GLU A 52 -0.31 -16.59 3.11
CA GLU A 52 -0.86 -16.29 1.78
C GLU A 52 -1.11 -14.79 1.60
N ILE A 53 -1.65 -14.10 2.62
CA ILE A 53 -1.81 -12.64 2.60
C ILE A 53 -0.44 -11.97 2.41
N ALA A 54 0.57 -12.36 3.18
CA ALA A 54 1.93 -11.84 3.05
C ALA A 54 2.52 -12.06 1.64
N ALA A 55 2.23 -13.20 1.01
CA ALA A 55 2.70 -13.50 -0.34
C ALA A 55 2.02 -12.63 -1.41
N LYS A 56 0.76 -12.23 -1.18
CA LYS A 56 -0.09 -11.50 -2.16
C LYS A 56 -0.15 -9.99 -1.94
N ALA A 57 0.23 -9.49 -0.77
CA ALA A 57 0.23 -8.07 -0.39
C ALA A 57 1.34 -7.27 -1.08
N LYS A 58 1.40 -7.34 -2.41
CA LYS A 58 2.37 -6.63 -3.25
C LYS A 58 1.61 -5.79 -4.26
N LEU A 59 1.90 -4.50 -4.32
CA LEU A 59 1.21 -3.58 -5.21
C LEU A 59 1.30 -4.00 -6.69
N GLU A 60 2.41 -4.62 -7.09
CA GLU A 60 2.63 -5.14 -8.45
C GLU A 60 1.67 -6.27 -8.86
N LEU A 61 1.02 -6.94 -7.89
CA LEU A 61 0.03 -7.98 -8.13
C LEU A 61 -1.39 -7.44 -8.27
N LEU A 62 -1.61 -6.14 -8.03
CA LEU A 62 -2.91 -5.50 -8.10
C LEU A 62 -3.15 -4.81 -9.44
N ASP A 63 -4.40 -4.81 -9.89
CA ASP A 63 -4.83 -4.10 -11.08
C ASP A 63 -5.06 -2.61 -10.77
N ARG A 64 -4.15 -1.76 -11.24
CA ARG A 64 -4.21 -0.30 -11.06
C ARG A 64 -5.52 0.31 -11.55
N ALA A 65 -6.06 -0.15 -12.68
CA ALA A 65 -7.29 0.41 -13.23
C ALA A 65 -8.49 0.11 -12.32
N ARG A 66 -8.48 -1.06 -11.66
CA ARG A 66 -9.51 -1.43 -10.68
C ARG A 66 -9.38 -0.65 -9.38
N ILE A 67 -8.17 -0.36 -8.93
CA ILE A 67 -7.93 0.50 -7.76
C ILE A 67 -8.50 1.90 -8.02
N ASP A 68 -8.20 2.50 -9.18
CA ASP A 68 -8.65 3.84 -9.54
C ASP A 68 -10.19 3.90 -9.72
N GLU A 69 -10.82 2.85 -10.28
CA GLU A 69 -12.28 2.71 -10.32
C GLU A 69 -12.89 2.58 -8.92
N GLY A 70 -12.30 1.75 -8.06
CA GLY A 70 -12.75 1.58 -6.69
C GLY A 70 -12.67 2.88 -5.89
N TRP A 71 -11.58 3.64 -6.05
CA TRP A 71 -11.44 4.96 -5.44
C TRP A 71 -12.52 5.94 -5.93
N ARG A 72 -12.82 5.98 -7.23
CA ARG A 72 -13.92 6.83 -7.77
C ARG A 72 -15.27 6.47 -7.18
N ARG A 73 -15.52 5.19 -6.89
CA ARG A 73 -16.79 4.73 -6.32
C ARG A 73 -16.92 5.00 -4.83
N THR A 74 -15.86 4.77 -4.05
CA THR A 74 -15.92 4.80 -2.59
C THR A 74 -15.50 6.14 -2.01
N ALA A 75 -14.76 6.95 -2.77
CA ALA A 75 -14.05 8.13 -2.31
C ALA A 75 -13.12 7.87 -1.09
N HIS A 76 -12.88 6.59 -0.77
CA HIS A 76 -12.07 6.17 0.37
C HIS A 76 -10.82 5.47 -0.16
N PRO A 77 -9.61 5.98 0.13
CA PRO A 77 -8.41 5.58 -0.59
C PRO A 77 -7.87 4.19 -0.21
N LEU A 78 -8.23 3.66 0.97
CA LEU A 78 -7.78 2.33 1.42
C LEU A 78 -8.67 1.18 0.91
N VAL A 79 -9.99 1.37 0.92
CA VAL A 79 -10.98 0.36 0.51
C VAL A 79 -10.73 -0.28 -0.87
N PRO A 80 -10.25 0.40 -1.92
CA PRO A 80 -9.96 -0.26 -3.18
C PRO A 80 -8.72 -1.18 -3.16
N LEU A 81 -7.97 -1.21 -2.05
CA LEU A 81 -6.76 -2.04 -1.87
C LEU A 81 -7.00 -3.26 -0.96
N VAL A 82 -8.12 -3.31 -0.23
CA VAL A 82 -8.48 -4.36 0.74
C VAL A 82 -9.71 -5.16 0.32
#